data_AF-A0A7X0GS66-F1
#
_entry.id   AF-A0A7X0GS66-F1
#
_cell.length_a   1.000
_cell.length_b   1.000
_cell.length_c   1.000
_cell.angle_alpha   90.00
_cell.angle_beta   90.00
_cell.angle_gamma   90.00
#
_symmetry.space_group_name_H-M   'P 1'
#
loop_
_entity.id
_entity.type
_entity.pdbx_description
1 polymer ?
#
loop_
_entity_poly.entity_id
_entity_poly.type
_entity_poly.pdbx_seq_one_letter_code
_entity_poly.pdbx_strand_id
1 'polypeptide(L)'
;MTHINSLDPGASPLDYYGFELRRHREAAGLTQRQLGDILNYTGSLVGQIETARKLPTPEFSERADAALGTDGMFSRLVELVLRSRLPSWFQQVAELEGRALEICTFQMGMLHGLLQTDAYVRATLGALDRTDLDDRTAVRLRADRGAGLAEVDVQR
;
A
#
# COMPACT_ATOMS: atom_id res chain seq x y z
N MET A 1 -27.43 15.29 -13.96
CA MET A 1 -27.58 14.52 -12.71
C MET A 1 -26.26 13.82 -12.45
N THR A 2 -25.45 14.36 -11.54
CA THR A 2 -24.12 13.83 -11.24
C THR A 2 -24.29 12.48 -10.53
N HIS A 3 -23.78 11.41 -11.13
CA HIS A 3 -23.77 10.08 -10.52
C HIS A 3 -22.90 10.15 -9.27
N ILE A 4 -23.51 10.33 -8.10
CA ILE A 4 -22.80 10.20 -6.82
C ILE A 4 -22.49 8.72 -6.71
N ASN A 5 -21.24 8.33 -6.93
CA ASN A 5 -20.76 7.02 -6.47
C ASN A 5 -20.89 7.04 -4.95
N SER A 6 -21.96 6.42 -4.47
CA SER A 6 -22.18 6.16 -3.05
C SER A 6 -21.10 5.17 -2.62
N LEU A 7 -20.13 5.65 -1.87
CA LEU A 7 -19.26 4.76 -1.09
C LEU A 7 -20.11 4.11 -0.01
N ASP A 8 -19.83 2.86 0.32
CA ASP A 8 -20.30 2.22 1.54
C ASP A 8 -19.19 2.38 2.59
N PRO A 9 -19.34 3.29 3.58
CA PRO A 9 -18.30 3.53 4.58
C PRO A 9 -18.00 2.30 5.45
N GLY A 10 -18.89 1.30 5.47
CA GLY A 10 -18.70 0.06 6.22
C GLY A 10 -17.95 -1.04 5.46
N ALA A 11 -17.73 -0.90 4.15
CA ALA A 11 -17.17 -1.96 3.31
C ALA A 11 -15.67 -2.20 3.59
N SER A 12 -14.89 -1.13 3.76
CA SER A 12 -13.46 -1.23 4.10
C SER A 12 -12.93 0.06 4.74
N PRO A 13 -11.77 0.01 5.43
CA PRO A 13 -11.10 1.23 5.90
C PRO A 13 -10.79 2.24 4.78
N LEU A 14 -10.55 1.78 3.55
CA LEU A 14 -10.30 2.67 2.41
C LEU A 14 -11.58 3.38 1.95
N ASP A 15 -12.72 2.67 1.95
CA ASP A 15 -14.02 3.28 1.68
C ASP A 15 -14.39 4.29 2.77
N TYR A 16 -14.12 3.96 4.04
CA TYR A 16 -14.30 4.89 5.16
C TYR A 16 -13.42 6.14 5.02
N TYR A 17 -12.14 5.98 4.66
CA TYR A 17 -11.23 7.11 4.40
C TYR A 17 -11.79 8.02 3.29
N GLY A 18 -12.19 7.43 2.15
CA GLY A 18 -12.72 8.19 1.02
C GLY A 18 -14.02 8.93 1.38
N PHE A 19 -14.87 8.30 2.20
CA PHE A 19 -16.09 8.90 2.71
C PHE A 19 -15.82 10.11 3.63
N GLU A 20 -14.96 9.96 4.64
CA GLU A 20 -14.64 11.06 5.56
C GLU A 20 -13.90 12.20 4.83
N LEU A 21 -13.02 11.90 3.87
CA LEU A 21 -12.36 12.92 3.05
C LEU A 21 -13.39 13.77 2.29
N ARG A 22 -14.37 13.12 1.65
CA ARG A 22 -15.45 13.82 0.96
C ARG A 22 -16.27 14.67 1.93
N ARG A 23 -16.64 14.12 3.08
CA ARG A 23 -17.43 14.80 4.11
C ARG A 23 -16.73 16.06 4.64
N HIS A 24 -15.45 15.97 4.99
CA HIS A 24 -14.68 17.11 5.49
C HIS A 24 -14.43 18.16 4.41
N ARG A 25 -14.14 17.74 3.16
CA ARG A 25 -14.02 18.65 2.03
C ARG A 25 -15.32 19.45 1.82
N GLU A 26 -16.47 18.78 1.85
CA GLU A 26 -17.78 19.40 1.65
C GLU A 26 -18.16 20.32 2.81
N ALA A 27 -17.84 19.94 4.05
CA ALA A 27 -18.01 20.81 5.22
C ALA A 27 -17.16 22.09 5.14
N ALA A 28 -15.98 22.02 4.52
CA ALA A 28 -15.13 23.18 4.23
C ALA A 28 -15.57 23.98 2.99
N GLY A 29 -16.63 23.56 2.28
CA GLY A 29 -17.13 24.24 1.07
C GLY A 29 -16.20 24.15 -0.14
N LEU A 30 -15.27 23.19 -0.16
CA LEU A 30 -14.25 23.05 -1.21
C LEU A 30 -14.71 22.10 -2.31
N THR A 31 -14.37 22.40 -3.57
CA THR A 31 -14.42 21.41 -4.67
C THR A 31 -13.20 20.48 -4.61
N GLN A 32 -13.27 19.31 -5.26
CA GLN A 32 -12.12 18.40 -5.37
C GLN A 32 -10.89 19.09 -5.99
N ARG A 33 -11.11 19.97 -6.98
CA ARG A 33 -10.05 20.77 -7.59
C ARG A 33 -9.41 21.73 -6.58
N GLN A 34 -10.22 22.49 -5.84
CA GLN A 34 -9.71 23.42 -4.83
C GLN A 34 -8.95 22.71 -3.72
N LEU A 35 -9.44 21.57 -3.23
CA LEU A 35 -8.69 20.77 -2.27
C LEU A 35 -7.38 20.27 -2.88
N GLY A 36 -7.41 19.77 -4.12
CA GLY A 36 -6.19 19.39 -4.85
C GLY A 36 -5.18 20.53 -4.92
N ASP A 37 -5.62 21.72 -5.31
CA ASP A 37 -4.78 22.92 -5.43
C ASP A 37 -4.11 23.26 -4.07
N ILE A 38 -4.85 23.16 -2.94
CA ILE A 38 -4.32 23.38 -1.59
C ILE A 38 -3.27 22.32 -1.20
N LEU A 39 -3.51 21.06 -1.56
CA LEU A 39 -2.63 19.93 -1.22
C LEU A 39 -1.44 19.76 -2.18
N ASN A 40 -1.37 20.58 -3.24
CA ASN A 40 -0.45 20.45 -4.37
C ASN A 40 -0.60 19.09 -5.12
N TYR A 41 -1.86 18.69 -5.36
CA TYR A 41 -2.25 17.52 -6.13
C TYR A 41 -3.34 17.86 -7.14
N THR A 42 -3.59 16.97 -8.12
CA THR A 42 -4.70 17.17 -9.05
C THR A 42 -6.04 16.88 -8.37
N GLY A 43 -7.09 17.64 -8.72
CA GLY A 43 -8.45 17.33 -8.25
C GLY A 43 -8.94 15.94 -8.68
N SER A 44 -8.42 15.41 -9.80
CA SER A 44 -8.67 14.03 -10.23
C SER A 44 -8.14 13.01 -9.21
N LEU A 45 -6.94 13.22 -8.67
CA LEU A 45 -6.39 12.37 -7.62
C LEU A 45 -7.27 12.38 -6.37
N VAL A 46 -7.70 13.57 -5.94
CA VAL A 46 -8.63 13.71 -4.80
C VAL A 46 -9.91 12.92 -5.06
N GLY A 47 -10.51 13.03 -6.25
CA GLY A 47 -11.69 12.26 -6.62
C GLY A 47 -11.47 10.75 -6.65
N GLN A 48 -10.29 10.28 -7.08
CA GLN A 48 -9.92 8.86 -7.05
C GLN A 48 -9.80 8.33 -5.61
N ILE A 49 -9.23 9.12 -4.70
CA ILE A 49 -9.12 8.77 -3.27
C ILE A 49 -10.51 8.78 -2.62
N GLU A 50 -11.32 9.80 -2.89
CA GLU A 50 -12.73 9.89 -2.44
C GLU A 50 -13.65 8.80 -3.03
N THR A 51 -13.18 7.99 -3.98
CA THR A 51 -13.93 6.87 -4.54
C THR A 51 -13.24 5.53 -4.30
N ALA A 52 -12.29 5.49 -3.36
CA ALA A 52 -11.51 4.30 -3.01
C ALA A 52 -10.79 3.64 -4.21
N ARG A 53 -10.63 4.35 -5.34
CA ARG A 53 -9.93 3.85 -6.53
C ARG A 53 -8.42 3.98 -6.43
N LYS A 54 -7.94 4.87 -5.57
CA LYS A 54 -6.51 5.10 -5.33
C LYS A 54 -6.26 5.22 -3.84
N LEU A 55 -5.16 4.62 -3.38
CA LEU A 55 -4.75 4.74 -1.99
C LEU A 55 -4.22 6.15 -1.70
N PRO A 56 -4.59 6.74 -0.56
CA PRO A 56 -3.90 7.91 -0.04
C PRO A 56 -2.49 7.52 0.43
N THR A 57 -1.54 8.45 0.30
CA THR A 57 -0.20 8.32 0.89
C THR A 57 -0.17 8.96 2.28
N PRO A 58 0.83 8.64 3.14
CA PRO A 58 1.03 9.35 4.41
C PRO A 58 1.14 10.86 4.21
N GLU A 59 1.97 11.31 3.26
CA GLU A 59 2.13 12.72 2.92
C GLU A 59 0.82 13.40 2.47
N PHE A 60 0.01 12.71 1.64
CA PHE A 60 -1.30 13.22 1.24
C PHE A 60 -2.23 13.42 2.46
N SER A 61 -2.18 12.47 3.40
CA SER A 61 -3.04 12.44 4.58
C SER A 61 -2.65 13.54 5.58
N GLU A 62 -1.35 13.75 5.81
CA GLU A 62 -0.84 14.84 6.64
C GLU A 62 -1.23 16.21 6.08
N ARG A 63 -1.12 16.40 4.75
CA ARG A 63 -1.55 17.64 4.10
C ARG A 63 -3.06 17.82 4.18
N ALA A 64 -3.84 16.75 4.04
CA ALA A 64 -5.29 16.79 4.19
C ALA A 64 -5.67 17.22 5.61
N ASP A 65 -4.98 16.69 6.63
CA ASP A 65 -5.17 17.11 8.02
C ASP A 65 -4.88 18.58 8.24
N ALA A 66 -3.77 19.09 7.69
CA ALA A 66 -3.42 20.50 7.77
C ALA A 66 -4.42 21.41 7.03
N ALA A 67 -4.91 21.00 5.86
CA ALA A 67 -5.82 21.79 5.02
C ALA A 67 -7.25 21.81 5.57
N LEU A 68 -7.72 20.70 6.16
CA LEU A 68 -9.10 20.52 6.62
C LEU A 68 -9.25 20.69 8.14
N GLY A 69 -8.15 20.85 8.88
CA GLY A 69 -8.18 21.08 10.32
C GLY A 69 -8.68 19.87 11.11
N THR A 70 -8.28 18.66 10.73
CA THR A 70 -8.84 17.40 11.25
C THR A 70 -7.99 16.71 12.33
N ASP A 71 -6.98 17.40 12.86
CA ASP A 71 -6.19 16.96 14.02
C ASP A 71 -5.63 15.51 13.86
N GLY A 72 -4.94 15.29 12.74
CA GLY A 72 -4.26 14.02 12.45
C GLY A 72 -5.21 12.83 12.21
N MET A 73 -6.49 13.08 11.92
CA MET A 73 -7.47 12.02 11.66
C MET A 73 -7.14 11.26 10.38
N PHE A 74 -6.78 11.95 9.29
CA PHE A 74 -6.42 11.28 8.04
C PHE A 74 -5.09 10.53 8.17
N SER A 75 -4.10 11.08 8.87
CA SER A 75 -2.84 10.38 9.18
C SER A 75 -3.08 9.07 9.93
N ARG A 76 -3.98 9.05 10.93
CA ARG A 76 -4.35 7.80 11.64
C ARG A 76 -5.14 6.84 10.75
N LEU A 77 -6.03 7.34 9.90
CA LEU A 77 -6.81 6.50 9.00
C LEU A 77 -5.95 5.86 7.91
N VAL A 78 -4.97 6.56 7.34
CA VAL A 78 -4.11 5.96 6.30
C VAL A 78 -3.27 4.82 6.87
N GLU A 79 -2.81 4.90 8.11
CA GLU A 79 -2.15 3.77 8.78
C GLU A 79 -3.06 2.54 8.88
N LEU A 80 -4.33 2.74 9.25
CA LEU A 80 -5.32 1.66 9.30
C LEU A 80 -5.59 1.07 7.90
N VAL A 81 -5.72 1.93 6.88
CA VAL A 81 -5.87 1.52 5.49
C VAL A 81 -4.70 0.63 5.07
N LEU A 82 -3.46 1.06 5.31
CA LEU A 82 -2.27 0.31 4.93
C LEU A 82 -2.16 -1.03 5.66
N ARG A 83 -2.46 -1.08 6.96
CA ARG A 83 -2.49 -2.33 7.75
C ARG A 83 -3.55 -3.30 7.27
N SER A 84 -4.74 -2.82 6.91
CA SER A 84 -5.86 -3.66 6.47
C SER A 84 -5.62 -4.36 5.13
N ARG A 85 -4.61 -3.94 4.37
CA ARG A 85 -4.19 -4.58 3.10
C ARG A 85 -3.47 -5.90 3.33
N LEU A 86 -2.86 -6.09 4.49
CA LEU A 86 -2.19 -7.33 4.82
C LEU A 86 -3.23 -8.39 5.16
N PRO A 87 -3.05 -9.64 4.69
CA PRO A 87 -3.85 -10.75 5.18
C PRO A 87 -3.88 -10.75 6.71
N SER A 88 -5.03 -11.05 7.31
CA SER A 88 -5.20 -10.99 8.77
C SER A 88 -4.15 -11.77 9.54
N TRP A 89 -3.72 -12.92 9.02
CA TRP A 89 -2.66 -13.74 9.60
C TRP A 89 -1.27 -13.10 9.57
N PHE A 90 -1.01 -12.16 8.65
CA PHE A 90 0.28 -11.51 8.47
C PHE A 90 0.38 -10.15 9.18
N GLN A 91 -0.75 -9.55 9.58
CA GLN A 91 -0.74 -8.24 10.24
C GLN A 91 0.11 -8.21 11.52
N GLN A 92 0.03 -9.26 12.34
CA GLN A 92 0.83 -9.38 13.56
C GLN A 92 2.33 -9.58 13.26
N VAL A 93 2.65 -10.29 12.17
CA VAL A 93 4.03 -10.48 11.72
C VAL A 93 4.62 -9.14 11.28
N ALA A 94 3.91 -8.38 10.43
CA ALA A 94 4.36 -7.07 9.96
C ALA A 94 4.55 -6.05 11.10
N GLU A 95 3.70 -6.07 12.13
CA GLU A 95 3.90 -5.21 13.31
C GLU A 95 5.19 -5.55 14.06
N LEU A 96 5.48 -6.84 14.24
CA LEU A 96 6.70 -7.30 14.89
C LEU A 96 7.94 -7.01 14.04
N GLU A 97 7.86 -7.23 12.72
CA GLU A 97 8.93 -6.93 11.77
C GLU A 97 9.28 -5.44 11.77
N GLY A 98 8.28 -4.55 11.71
CA GLY A 98 8.52 -3.08 11.74
C GLY A 98 9.15 -2.56 13.04
N ARG A 99 9.16 -3.39 14.10
CA ARG A 99 9.79 -3.08 15.40
C ARG A 99 11.07 -3.89 15.64
N ALA A 100 11.42 -4.81 14.74
CA ALA A 100 12.56 -5.69 14.91
C ALA A 100 13.87 -4.93 14.67
N LEU A 101 14.88 -5.21 15.50
CA LEU A 101 16.24 -4.73 15.26
C LEU A 101 16.95 -5.57 14.20
N GLU A 102 16.59 -6.85 14.11
CA GLU A 102 17.13 -7.80 13.15
C GLU A 102 16.09 -8.89 12.85
N ILE A 103 16.07 -9.36 11.60
CA ILE A 103 15.28 -10.52 11.17
C ILE A 103 16.24 -11.62 10.75
N CYS A 104 16.32 -12.69 11.53
CA CYS A 104 17.12 -13.86 11.20
C CYS A 104 16.21 -14.98 10.66
N THR A 105 16.55 -15.51 9.49
CA THR A 105 15.80 -16.63 8.88
C THR A 105 16.72 -17.83 8.71
N PHE A 106 16.21 -19.02 9.03
CA PHE A 106 16.90 -20.28 8.80
C PHE A 106 16.15 -21.09 7.73
N GLN A 107 16.88 -21.58 6.74
CA GLN A 107 16.32 -22.36 5.64
C GLN A 107 16.96 -23.75 5.58
N MET A 108 16.15 -24.80 5.61
CA MET A 108 16.65 -26.19 5.55
C MET A 108 16.85 -26.71 4.14
N GLY A 109 15.98 -26.33 3.19
CA GLY A 109 15.90 -26.98 1.88
C GLY A 109 16.25 -26.10 0.68
N MET A 110 16.03 -24.79 0.78
CA MET A 110 16.30 -23.86 -0.32
C MET A 110 16.94 -22.58 0.20
N LEU A 111 17.69 -21.89 -0.65
CA LEU A 111 18.16 -20.55 -0.31
C LEU A 111 16.99 -19.59 -0.17
N HIS A 112 17.12 -18.65 0.75
CA HIS A 112 16.15 -17.57 0.94
C HIS A 112 15.93 -16.81 -0.38
N GLY A 113 14.69 -16.44 -0.69
CA GLY A 113 14.29 -15.86 -1.98
C GLY A 113 15.16 -14.68 -2.43
N LEU A 114 15.44 -13.75 -1.50
CA LEU A 114 16.31 -12.58 -1.77
C LEU A 114 17.75 -12.95 -2.17
N LEU A 115 18.21 -14.15 -1.81
CA LEU A 115 19.54 -14.67 -2.12
C LEU A 115 19.54 -15.60 -3.34
N GLN A 116 18.37 -15.86 -3.93
CA GLN A 116 18.27 -16.72 -5.11
C GLN A 116 18.78 -15.98 -6.36
N THR A 117 19.73 -16.60 -7.05
CA THR A 117 20.20 -16.13 -8.37
C THR A 117 19.39 -16.78 -9.49
N ASP A 118 19.43 -16.18 -10.67
CA ASP A 118 18.78 -16.75 -11.87
C ASP A 118 19.24 -18.20 -12.12
N ALA A 119 20.55 -18.45 -12.04
CA ALA A 119 21.11 -19.79 -12.17
C ALA A 119 20.57 -20.77 -11.10
N TYR A 120 20.47 -20.34 -9.84
CA TYR A 120 19.95 -21.17 -8.75
C TYR A 120 18.48 -21.53 -8.96
N VAL A 121 17.65 -20.55 -9.31
CA VAL A 121 16.21 -20.74 -9.55
C VAL A 121 16.00 -21.69 -10.73
N ARG A 122 16.72 -21.48 -11.85
CA ARG A 122 16.64 -22.36 -13.03
C ARG A 122 17.03 -23.79 -12.69
N ALA A 123 18.11 -23.98 -11.93
CA ALA A 123 18.57 -25.31 -11.52
C ALA A 123 17.53 -26.00 -10.62
N THR A 124 16.95 -25.27 -9.68
CA THR A 124 15.98 -25.81 -8.71
C THR A 124 14.63 -26.12 -9.37
N LEU A 125 14.07 -25.18 -10.13
CA LEU A 125 12.77 -25.38 -10.80
C LEU A 125 12.88 -26.40 -11.94
N GLY A 126 13.99 -26.34 -12.71
CA GLY A 126 14.24 -27.23 -13.84
C GLY A 126 14.54 -28.67 -13.46
N ALA A 127 14.91 -28.95 -12.20
CA ALA A 127 15.07 -30.31 -11.70
C ALA A 127 13.74 -31.07 -11.58
N LEU A 128 12.63 -30.35 -11.39
CA LEU A 128 11.28 -30.91 -11.28
C LEU A 128 10.53 -30.85 -12.61
N ASP A 129 10.59 -29.70 -13.29
CA ASP A 129 9.87 -29.47 -14.55
C ASP A 129 10.56 -28.36 -15.36
N ARG A 130 10.79 -28.62 -16.65
CA ARG A 130 11.44 -27.68 -17.58
C ARG A 130 10.44 -26.90 -18.43
N THR A 131 9.15 -27.20 -18.33
CA THR A 131 8.09 -26.45 -19.00
C THR A 131 8.08 -25.00 -18.49
N ASP A 132 8.05 -24.06 -19.42
CA ASP A 132 8.02 -22.60 -19.18
C ASP A 132 9.05 -22.12 -18.14
N LEU A 133 10.24 -22.74 -18.14
CA LEU A 133 11.26 -22.52 -17.10
C LEU A 133 11.72 -21.07 -17.02
N ASP A 134 11.84 -20.39 -18.16
CA ASP A 134 12.27 -18.99 -18.23
C ASP A 134 11.25 -18.07 -17.54
N ASP A 135 9.96 -18.25 -17.85
CA ASP A 135 8.87 -17.47 -17.27
C ASP A 135 8.72 -17.74 -15.78
N ARG A 136 8.77 -19.01 -15.37
CA ARG A 136 8.71 -19.41 -13.95
C ARG A 136 9.90 -18.86 -13.16
N THR A 137 11.09 -18.84 -13.77
CA THR A 137 12.28 -18.23 -13.16
C THR A 137 12.09 -16.72 -12.97
N ALA A 138 11.61 -16.02 -14.00
CA ALA A 138 11.34 -14.59 -13.93
C ALA A 138 10.29 -14.25 -12.87
N VAL A 139 9.20 -15.02 -12.78
CA VAL A 139 8.15 -14.84 -11.77
C VAL A 139 8.71 -15.07 -10.36
N ARG A 140 9.50 -16.12 -10.14
CA ARG A 140 10.10 -16.41 -8.82
C ARG A 140 11.03 -15.29 -8.37
N LEU A 141 11.96 -14.86 -9.22
CA LEU A 141 12.86 -13.75 -8.90
C LEU A 141 12.12 -12.44 -8.66
N ARG A 142 11.03 -12.17 -9.40
CA ARG A 142 10.20 -10.98 -9.19
C ARG A 142 9.44 -11.06 -7.87
N ALA A 143 8.85 -12.20 -7.52
CA ALA A 143 8.12 -12.38 -6.27
C ALA A 143 9.05 -12.19 -5.07
N ASP A 144 10.24 -12.79 -5.12
CA ASP A 144 11.21 -12.74 -4.03
C ASP A 144 11.81 -11.33 -3.86
N ARG A 145 12.07 -10.60 -4.96
CA ARG A 145 12.60 -9.21 -4.90
C ARG A 145 11.51 -8.16 -4.65
N GLY A 146 10.30 -8.39 -5.13
CA GLY A 146 9.16 -7.49 -4.95
C GLY A 146 8.68 -7.43 -3.49
N ALA A 147 8.93 -8.48 -2.72
CA ALA A 147 8.68 -8.50 -1.28
C ALA A 147 9.74 -7.73 -0.46
N GLY A 148 10.94 -7.49 -0.98
CA GLY A 148 12.07 -6.92 -0.23
C GLY A 148 12.43 -5.46 -0.52
N LEU A 149 11.78 -4.78 -1.48
CA LEU A 149 12.13 -3.41 -1.89
C LEU A 149 11.11 -2.34 -1.47
N ALA A 150 10.07 -2.71 -0.72
CA ALA A 150 9.13 -1.72 -0.18
C ALA A 150 9.61 -1.03 1.10
N GLU A 151 10.79 -1.40 1.65
CA GLU A 151 11.19 -0.98 3.00
C GLU A 151 12.67 -0.61 3.18
N VAL A 152 13.36 -0.21 2.10
CA VAL A 152 14.72 0.35 2.22
C VAL A 152 14.80 1.70 1.52
N ASP A 153 14.17 2.70 2.14
CA ASP A 153 14.64 4.09 2.08
C ASP A 153 14.85 4.59 3.51
N VAL A 154 15.80 3.96 4.21
CA VAL A 154 16.40 4.56 5.41
C VAL A 154 17.49 5.48 4.88
N GLN A 155 17.12 6.76 4.82
CA GLN A 155 18.03 7.85 4.51
C GLN A 155 19.31 7.77 5.33
N ARG A 156 20.42 8.02 4.63
CA ARG A 156 21.70 8.38 5.22
C ARG A 156 21.82 9.89 5.27
#